data_AF-A0A4R5LVQ1-F1
#
_entry.id   AF-A0A4R5LVQ1-F1
#
_cell.length_a   1.000
_cell.length_b   1.000
_cell.length_c   1.000
_cell.angle_alpha   90.00
_cell.angle_beta   90.00
_cell.angle_gamma   90.00
#
_symmetry.space_group_name_H-M   'P 1'
#
loop_
_entity.id
_entity.type
_entity.pdbx_description
1 polymer ?
#
loop_
_entity_poly.entity_id
_entity_poly.type
_entity_poly.pdbx_seq_one_letter_code
_entity_poly.pdbx_strand_id
1 'polypeptide(L)'
;MNYQIDSDDPRTPSPPYGYSRVCTHSREEQIHIVAEFHAHKIRPSRIAYRVGIDIAFIEQLIAGEIEQERFPRLVARYRRQRFAQRMRQSAARKGISRYEQEQRIEREFRQETDL
;
A
#
# COMPACT_ATOMS: atom_id res chain seq x y z
N MET A 1 -28.33 -7.22 17.04
CA MET A 1 -28.56 -5.81 17.43
C MET A 1 -28.21 -4.96 16.23
N ASN A 2 -29.22 -4.43 15.52
CA ASN A 2 -29.01 -3.47 14.44
C ASN A 2 -28.87 -2.09 15.06
N TYR A 3 -27.71 -1.45 14.88
CA TYR A 3 -27.53 -0.06 15.27
C TYR A 3 -27.51 0.81 14.00
N GLN A 4 -28.52 1.65 13.88
CA GLN A 4 -28.58 2.74 12.90
C GLN A 4 -27.46 3.74 13.22
N ILE A 5 -26.80 4.23 12.18
CA ILE A 5 -25.71 5.20 12.27
C ILE A 5 -26.33 6.59 12.11
N ASP A 6 -26.43 7.34 13.21
CA ASP A 6 -26.77 8.76 13.15
C ASP A 6 -25.54 9.56 12.71
N SER A 7 -25.73 10.38 11.68
CA SER A 7 -24.67 11.02 10.90
C SER A 7 -24.19 12.38 11.41
N ASP A 8 -24.50 12.79 12.65
CA ASP A 8 -24.28 14.18 13.10
C ASP A 8 -23.90 14.36 14.59
N ASP A 9 -23.01 13.53 15.16
CA ASP A 9 -22.44 13.75 16.50
C ASP A 9 -21.03 14.40 16.43
N PRO A 10 -20.83 15.63 16.94
CA PRO A 10 -19.55 16.34 16.92
C PRO A 10 -18.57 15.96 18.04
N ARG A 11 -18.89 15.00 18.92
CA ARG A 11 -17.92 14.50 19.91
C ARG A 11 -17.07 13.40 19.30
N THR A 12 -15.86 13.72 18.83
CA THR A 12 -14.90 12.74 18.30
C THR A 12 -14.61 11.66 19.36
N PRO A 13 -15.15 10.44 19.25
CA PRO A 13 -14.73 9.37 20.11
C PRO A 13 -13.32 8.98 19.67
N SER A 14 -12.38 8.85 20.61
CA SER A 14 -11.10 8.19 20.32
C SER A 14 -11.44 6.84 19.65
N PRO A 15 -11.02 6.59 18.39
CA PRO A 15 -11.90 5.85 17.49
C PRO A 15 -12.02 4.39 17.93
N PRO A 16 -13.22 3.92 18.36
CA PRO A 16 -13.39 2.51 18.68
C PRO A 16 -13.63 1.68 17.42
N TYR A 17 -13.97 2.30 16.27
CA TYR A 17 -14.28 1.59 15.03
C TYR A 17 -13.92 2.42 13.78
N GLY A 18 -13.13 1.81 12.88
CA GLY A 18 -13.14 2.08 11.43
C GLY A 18 -12.54 3.40 10.93
N TYR A 19 -11.30 3.33 10.43
CA TYR A 19 -10.66 4.31 9.51
C TYR A 19 -10.39 5.73 10.05
N SER A 20 -9.29 6.36 9.63
CA SER A 20 -8.96 7.74 10.03
C SER A 20 -9.69 8.80 9.19
N ARG A 21 -10.30 8.40 8.08
CA ARG A 21 -11.08 9.25 7.15
C ARG A 21 -11.96 8.39 6.25
N VAL A 22 -12.96 9.02 5.65
CA VAL A 22 -13.77 8.45 4.56
C VAL A 22 -12.96 8.46 3.26
N CYS A 23 -13.00 7.37 2.50
CA CYS A 23 -12.35 7.31 1.19
C CYS A 23 -13.18 8.03 0.12
N THR A 24 -12.57 9.01 -0.54
CA THR A 24 -13.16 9.77 -1.65
C THR A 24 -12.68 9.30 -3.02
N HIS A 25 -11.78 8.31 -3.06
CA HIS A 25 -11.23 7.76 -4.29
C HIS A 25 -12.24 6.84 -4.97
N SER A 26 -12.31 6.93 -6.30
CA SER A 26 -13.03 5.99 -7.16
C SER A 26 -12.47 4.58 -7.01
N ARG A 27 -13.24 3.57 -7.43
CA ARG A 27 -12.83 2.16 -7.34
C ARG A 27 -11.50 1.89 -8.06
N GLU A 28 -11.31 2.50 -9.22
CA GLU A 28 -10.08 2.37 -10.00
C GLU A 28 -8.88 2.97 -9.28
N GLU A 29 -9.03 4.18 -8.73
CA GLU A 29 -7.98 4.83 -7.93
C GLU A 29 -7.64 4.00 -6.69
N GLN A 30 -8.63 3.39 -6.03
CA GLN A 30 -8.40 2.52 -4.89
C GLN A 30 -7.52 1.31 -5.27
N ILE A 31 -7.75 0.66 -6.41
CA ILE A 31 -6.92 -0.47 -6.89
C ILE A 31 -5.47 -0.02 -7.05
N HIS A 32 -5.25 1.12 -7.71
CA HIS A 32 -3.92 1.70 -7.90
C HIS A 32 -3.24 2.04 -6.57
N ILE A 33 -3.96 2.68 -5.65
CA ILE A 33 -3.47 3.03 -4.31
C ILE A 33 -3.05 1.78 -3.54
N VAL A 34 -3.89 0.74 -3.54
CA VAL A 34 -3.59 -0.52 -2.84
C VAL A 34 -2.38 -1.20 -3.48
N ALA A 35 -2.28 -1.25 -4.80
CA ALA A 35 -1.14 -1.85 -5.50
C ALA A 35 0.17 -1.11 -5.19
N GLU A 36 0.15 0.23 -5.20
CA GLU A 36 1.30 1.06 -4.87
C GLU A 36 1.72 0.86 -3.41
N PHE A 37 0.80 0.97 -2.46
CA PHE A 37 1.12 0.79 -1.04
C PHE A 37 1.58 -0.63 -0.72
N HIS A 38 0.99 -1.64 -1.36
CA HIS A 38 1.42 -3.03 -1.22
C HIS A 38 2.84 -3.24 -1.77
N ALA A 39 3.17 -2.64 -2.92
CA ALA A 39 4.54 -2.64 -3.45
C ALA A 39 5.54 -1.94 -2.52
N HIS A 40 5.08 -0.98 -1.70
CA HIS A 40 5.84 -0.33 -0.64
C HIS A 40 5.82 -1.07 0.70
N LYS A 41 5.30 -2.30 0.76
CA LYS A 41 5.20 -3.15 1.96
C LYS A 41 4.41 -2.49 3.11
N ILE A 42 3.45 -1.64 2.79
CA ILE A 42 2.54 -1.08 3.79
C ILE A 42 1.47 -2.13 4.11
N ARG A 43 1.25 -2.38 5.41
CA ARG A 43 0.29 -3.37 5.89
C ARG A 43 -1.15 -3.02 5.46
N PRO A 44 -2.00 -4.01 5.10
CA PRO A 44 -3.40 -3.78 4.72
C PRO A 44 -4.16 -2.89 5.71
N SER A 45 -4.09 -3.19 7.00
CA SER A 45 -4.76 -2.41 8.05
C SER A 45 -4.30 -0.94 8.11
N ARG A 46 -3.06 -0.65 7.71
CA ARG A 46 -2.55 0.74 7.63
C ARG A 46 -3.04 1.46 6.38
N ILE A 47 -3.17 0.76 5.25
CA ILE A 47 -3.75 1.33 4.02
C ILE A 47 -5.21 1.68 4.28
N ALA A 48 -5.96 0.70 4.81
CA ALA A 48 -7.30 0.86 5.34
C ALA A 48 -7.37 2.11 6.21
N TYR A 49 -6.72 2.09 7.38
CA TYR A 49 -6.77 3.19 8.34
C TYR A 49 -6.46 4.55 7.70
N ARG A 50 -5.37 4.66 6.94
CA ARG A 50 -4.91 5.95 6.42
C ARG A 50 -5.69 6.45 5.22
N VAL A 51 -6.32 5.60 4.42
CA VAL A 51 -6.99 6.03 3.17
C VAL A 51 -8.51 5.97 3.29
N GLY A 52 -9.03 5.14 4.19
CA GLY A 52 -10.45 4.86 4.32
C GLY A 52 -10.97 3.80 3.34
N ILE A 53 -10.06 3.06 2.70
CA ILE A 53 -10.42 1.96 1.79
C ILE A 53 -10.82 0.75 2.63
N ASP A 54 -11.91 0.09 2.24
CA ASP A 54 -12.39 -1.09 2.94
C ASP A 54 -11.33 -2.19 3.04
N ILE A 55 -11.12 -2.72 4.25
CA ILE A 55 -10.08 -3.71 4.51
C ILE A 55 -10.35 -5.04 3.80
N ALA A 56 -11.61 -5.48 3.70
CA ALA A 56 -11.94 -6.72 3.00
C ALA A 56 -11.65 -6.57 1.50
N PHE A 57 -11.91 -5.41 0.91
CA PHE A 57 -11.50 -5.15 -0.46
C PHE A 57 -9.98 -5.21 -0.66
N ILE A 58 -9.20 -4.62 0.26
CA ILE A 58 -7.73 -4.69 0.21
C ILE A 58 -7.25 -6.14 0.30
N GLU A 59 -7.81 -6.91 1.23
CA GLU A 59 -7.45 -8.31 1.46
C GLU A 59 -7.80 -9.18 0.25
N GLN A 60 -8.98 -9.01 -0.35
CA GLN A 60 -9.37 -9.72 -1.58
C GLN A 60 -8.43 -9.43 -2.75
N LEU A 61 -7.99 -8.17 -2.94
CA LEU A 61 -7.01 -7.83 -3.98
C LEU A 61 -5.66 -8.54 -3.73
N ILE A 62 -5.17 -8.49 -2.49
CA ILE A 62 -3.85 -9.06 -2.13
C ILE A 62 -3.88 -10.59 -2.19
N ALA A 63 -4.98 -11.21 -1.77
CA ALA A 63 -5.20 -12.64 -1.85
C ALA A 63 -5.39 -13.13 -3.30
N GLY A 64 -5.59 -12.22 -4.26
CA GLY A 64 -5.90 -12.58 -5.64
C GLY A 64 -7.30 -13.17 -5.80
N GLU A 65 -8.24 -12.85 -4.90
CA GLU A 65 -9.64 -13.27 -5.04
C GLU A 65 -10.34 -12.45 -6.14
N ILE A 66 -9.89 -11.22 -6.35
CA ILE A 66 -10.38 -10.29 -7.38
C ILE A 66 -9.21 -9.66 -8.14
N GLU A 67 -9.45 -9.23 -9.39
CA GLU A 67 -8.43 -8.59 -10.25
C GLU A 67 -7.15 -9.44 -10.44
N GLN A 68 -7.30 -10.77 -10.48
CA GLN A 68 -6.22 -11.78 -10.50
C GLN A 68 -5.07 -11.50 -11.47
N GLU A 69 -5.37 -11.01 -12.67
CA GLU A 69 -4.32 -10.67 -13.64
C GLU A 69 -3.83 -9.23 -13.49
N ARG A 70 -4.76 -8.30 -13.24
CA ARG A 70 -4.50 -6.86 -13.33
C ARG A 70 -3.75 -6.37 -12.10
N PHE A 71 -4.17 -6.79 -10.91
CA PHE A 71 -3.59 -6.31 -9.66
C PHE A 71 -2.11 -6.72 -9.52
N PRO A 72 -1.69 -7.98 -9.79
CA PRO A 72 -0.27 -8.34 -9.78
C PRO A 72 0.56 -7.58 -10.83
N ARG A 73 0.02 -7.31 -12.03
CA ARG A 73 0.70 -6.48 -13.04
C ARG A 73 0.94 -5.05 -12.53
N LEU A 74 -0.04 -4.46 -11.83
CA LEU A 74 0.10 -3.15 -11.18
C LEU A 74 1.14 -3.19 -10.06
N VAL A 75 1.09 -4.20 -9.18
CA VAL A 75 2.08 -4.37 -8.11
C VAL A 75 3.50 -4.48 -8.69
N ALA A 76 3.69 -5.27 -9.75
CA ALA A 76 4.98 -5.39 -10.43
C ALA A 76 5.48 -4.06 -11.02
N ARG A 77 4.58 -3.25 -11.59
CA ARG A 77 4.89 -1.89 -12.08
C ARG A 77 5.36 -1.00 -10.92
N TYR A 78 4.64 -0.97 -9.82
CA TYR A 78 5.00 -0.14 -8.66
C TYR A 78 6.25 -0.64 -7.92
N ARG A 79 6.51 -1.96 -7.87
CA ARG A 79 7.78 -2.52 -7.36
C ARG A 79 8.97 -1.99 -8.16
N ARG A 80 8.89 -1.97 -9.50
CA ARG A 80 9.94 -1.38 -10.37
C ARG A 80 10.11 0.11 -10.11
N GLN A 81 9.01 0.86 -9.95
CA GLN A 81 9.05 2.29 -9.63
C GLN A 81 9.73 2.56 -8.28
N ARG A 82 9.36 1.80 -7.24
CA ARG A 82 9.98 1.85 -5.90
C ARG A 82 11.47 1.53 -5.97
N PHE A 83 11.86 0.49 -6.71
CA PHE A 83 13.26 0.15 -6.92
C PHE A 83 14.05 1.31 -7.54
N ALA A 84 13.57 1.84 -8.66
CA ALA A 84 14.22 2.97 -9.35
C ALA A 84 14.28 4.23 -8.47
N GLN A 85 13.24 4.50 -7.67
CA GLN A 85 13.25 5.60 -6.70
C GLN A 85 14.34 5.40 -5.63
N ARG A 86 14.45 4.20 -5.05
CA ARG A 86 15.45 3.91 -4.01
C ARG A 86 16.87 3.95 -4.54
N MET A 87 17.11 3.48 -5.76
CA MET A 87 18.42 3.60 -6.44
C MET A 87 18.79 5.06 -6.72
N ARG A 88 17.81 5.92 -7.06
CA ARG A 88 18.08 7.36 -7.16
C ARG A 88 18.41 7.98 -5.81
N GLN A 89 17.73 7.57 -4.74
CA GLN A 89 17.98 8.07 -3.39
C GLN A 89 19.32 7.60 -2.80
N SER A 90 19.82 6.42 -3.15
CA SER A 90 21.14 5.95 -2.70
C SER A 90 22.29 6.81 -3.23
N ALA A 91 22.10 7.51 -4.35
CA ALA A 91 23.10 8.41 -4.93
C ALA A 91 23.47 9.58 -4.00
N ALA A 92 22.65 9.90 -3.00
CA ALA A 92 22.99 10.88 -1.97
C ALA A 92 24.14 10.42 -1.05
N ARG A 93 24.38 9.11 -0.95
CA ARG A 93 25.51 8.52 -0.20
C ARG A 93 26.75 8.38 -1.10
N LYS A 94 27.91 8.19 -0.48
CA LYS A 94 29.20 8.06 -1.20
C LYS A 94 29.96 6.80 -0.78
N GLY A 95 30.84 6.35 -1.68
CA GLY A 95 31.77 5.24 -1.43
C GLY A 95 31.07 3.93 -1.06
N ILE A 96 31.66 3.21 -0.11
CA ILE A 96 31.23 1.87 0.33
C ILE A 96 29.77 1.89 0.82
N SER A 97 29.36 2.92 1.55
CA SER A 97 27.99 3.03 2.09
C SER A 97 26.92 3.07 1.00
N ARG A 98 27.21 3.73 -0.14
CA ARG A 98 26.33 3.74 -1.31
C ARG A 98 26.23 2.35 -1.91
N TYR A 99 27.37 1.71 -2.13
CA TYR A 99 27.44 0.37 -2.72
C TYR A 99 26.67 -0.68 -1.92
N GLU A 100 26.85 -0.71 -0.60
CA GLU A 100 26.11 -1.61 0.29
C GLU A 100 24.60 -1.36 0.25
N GLN A 101 24.19 -0.09 0.20
CA GLN A 101 22.78 0.27 0.09
C GLN A 101 22.18 -0.18 -1.24
N GLU A 102 22.87 0.05 -2.35
CA GLU A 102 22.44 -0.37 -3.70
C GLU A 102 22.33 -1.90 -3.78
N GLN A 103 23.33 -2.65 -3.30
CA GLN A 103 23.24 -4.10 -3.23
C GLN A 103 22.04 -4.59 -2.40
N ARG A 104 21.77 -3.94 -1.26
CA ARG A 104 20.62 -4.29 -0.43
C ARG A 104 19.31 -4.05 -1.17
N ILE A 105 19.19 -2.91 -1.87
CA ILE A 105 18.02 -2.58 -2.69
C ILE A 105 17.83 -3.62 -3.79
N GLU A 106 18.90 -4.02 -4.49
CA GLU A 106 18.83 -5.06 -5.52
C GLU A 106 18.41 -6.42 -4.98
N ARG A 107 18.99 -6.87 -3.87
CA ARG A 107 18.62 -8.15 -3.23
C ARG A 107 17.15 -8.16 -2.83
N GLU A 108 16.68 -7.10 -2.19
CA GLU A 108 15.27 -6.95 -1.81
C GLU A 108 14.35 -6.98 -3.03
N PHE A 109 14.73 -6.33 -4.13
CA PHE A 109 13.93 -6.32 -5.36
C PHE A 109 13.88 -7.70 -6.04
N ARG A 110 15.01 -8.41 -6.14
CA ARG A 110 15.05 -9.77 -6.72
C ARG A 110 14.19 -10.75 -5.93
N GLN A 111 14.30 -10.74 -4.61
CA GLN A 111 13.44 -11.56 -3.74
C GLN A 111 11.95 -11.27 -3.93
N GLU A 112 11.60 -10.01 -4.20
CA GLU A 112 10.21 -9.63 -4.47
C GLU A 112 9.74 -9.97 -5.89
N THR A 113 10.62 -10.20 -6.87
CA THR A 113 10.22 -10.57 -8.25
C THR A 113 10.24 -12.07 -8.49
N ASP A 114 11.02 -12.82 -7.73
CA ASP A 114 11.15 -14.28 -7.84
C ASP A 114 10.04 -15.03 -7.08
N LEU A 115 9.24 -14.31 -6.28
CA LEU A 115 8.01 -14.76 -5.59
C LEU A 115 6.77 -14.31 -6.36
#